data_AF-A0A9N9CFF4-F1
#
_entry.id   AF-A0A9N9CFF4-F1
#
_cell.length_a   1.000
_cell.length_b   1.000
_cell.length_c   1.000
_cell.angle_alpha   90.00
_cell.angle_beta   90.00
_cell.angle_gamma   90.00
#
_symmetry.space_group_name_H-M   'P 1'
#
loop_
_entity.id
_entity.type
_entity.pdbx_description
1 polymer ?
#
loop_
_entity_poly.entity_id
_entity_poly.type
_entity_poly.pdbx_seq_one_letter_code
_entity_poly.pdbx_strand_id
1 'polypeptide(L)' 'MAIFSKPLRNTRITRHRWTFKEDESLRELYREHGPKWSLVAKSHKTRSAKQCRERWLNHLSDCGKNP' A
#
# COMPACT_ATOMS: atom_id res chain seq x y z
N MET A 1 -28.25 -1.94 -26.35
CA MET A 1 -27.03 -1.12 -26.18
C MET A 1 -26.72 -1.04 -24.69
N ALA A 2 -25.62 -1.64 -24.25
CA ALA A 2 -25.30 -1.85 -22.84
C ALA A 2 -24.83 -0.57 -22.16
N ILE A 3 -25.34 -0.28 -20.94
CA ILE A 3 -24.55 0.48 -19.95
C ILE A 3 -24.88 -0.06 -18.55
N PHE A 4 -23.99 -0.91 -18.05
CA PHE A 4 -24.03 -1.45 -16.69
C PHE A 4 -23.94 -0.32 -15.67
N SER A 5 -25.06 0.03 -15.04
CA SER A 5 -25.08 0.82 -13.82
C SER A 5 -24.52 -0.03 -12.68
N LYS A 6 -23.18 -0.07 -12.56
CA LYS A 6 -22.51 -0.65 -11.40
C LYS A 6 -22.97 0.16 -10.18
N PRO A 7 -23.45 -0.48 -9.10
CA PRO A 7 -23.89 0.26 -7.93
C PRO A 7 -22.72 1.09 -7.42
N LEU A 8 -23.00 2.35 -7.07
CA LEU A 8 -22.09 3.21 -6.34
C LEU A 8 -21.69 2.44 -5.08
N ARG A 9 -20.49 1.85 -5.11
CA ARG A 9 -19.94 1.11 -3.98
C ARG A 9 -19.71 2.16 -2.89
N ASN A 10 -20.71 2.32 -2.03
CA ASN A 10 -20.61 2.99 -0.75
C ASN A 10 -19.73 2.12 0.15
N THR A 11 -18.48 1.91 -0.24
CA THR A 11 -17.47 1.50 0.72
C THR A 11 -17.22 2.76 1.49
N ARG A 12 -17.66 2.81 2.75
CA ARG A 12 -17.05 3.68 3.75
C ARG A 12 -15.55 3.56 3.49
N ILE A 13 -14.95 4.56 2.82
CA ILE A 13 -13.53 4.55 2.55
C ILE A 13 -12.94 4.83 3.92
N THR A 14 -12.84 3.79 4.75
CA THR A 14 -11.95 3.76 5.88
C THR A 14 -10.59 3.83 5.22
N ARG A 15 -10.14 5.06 4.93
CA ARG A 15 -8.77 5.37 4.54
C ARG A 15 -7.95 4.98 5.75
N HIS A 16 -7.68 3.69 5.88
CA HIS A 16 -6.98 3.15 7.01
C HIS A 16 -5.58 3.72 6.88
N ARG A 17 -5.33 4.79 7.64
CA ARG A 17 -4.11 5.57 7.57
C ARG A 17 -2.97 4.62 7.86
N TRP A 18 -1.89 4.74 7.11
CA TRP A 18 -0.67 4.02 7.42
C TRP A 18 -0.14 4.53 8.74
N THR A 19 0.09 3.61 9.66
CA THR A 19 0.75 3.92 10.93
C THR A 19 2.26 3.85 10.74
N PHE A 20 3.00 4.52 11.63
CA PHE A 20 4.47 4.49 11.61
C PHE A 20 5.02 3.06 11.67
N LYS A 21 4.40 2.19 12.48
CA LYS A 21 4.78 0.77 12.61
C LYS A 21 4.59 -0.01 11.31
N GLU A 22 3.52 0.28 10.57
CA GLU A 22 3.29 -0.32 9.25
C GLU A 22 4.30 0.18 8.21
N ASP A 23 4.63 1.47 8.22
CA ASP A 23 5.66 2.02 7.34
C ASP A 23 7.05 1.44 7.64
N GLU A 24 7.39 1.27 8.92
CA GLU A 24 8.64 0.64 9.35
C GLU A 24 8.71 -0.82 8.90
N SER A 25 7.66 -1.59 9.17
CA SER A 25 7.57 -2.98 8.70
C SER A 25 7.66 -3.07 7.17
N LEU A 26 7.00 -2.16 6.44
CA LEU A 26 7.09 -2.09 4.99
C LEU A 26 8.52 -1.79 4.52
N ARG A 27 9.26 -0.91 5.20
CA ARG A 27 10.68 -0.63 4.90
C ARG A 27 11.58 -1.83 5.18
N GLU A 28 11.41 -2.50 6.31
CA GLU A 28 12.19 -3.70 6.64
C GLU A 28 11.95 -4.81 5.63
N LEU A 29 10.67 -5.09 5.34
CA LEU A 29 10.29 -6.12 4.37
C LEU A 29 10.78 -5.78 2.96
N TYR A 30 10.80 -4.50 2.58
CA TYR A 30 11.38 -4.06 1.31
C TYR A 30 12.90 -4.18 1.29
N ARG A 31 13.59 -3.90 2.40
CA ARG A 31 15.05 -4.09 2.52
C ARG A 31 15.43 -5.58 2.40
N GLU A 32 14.62 -6.45 2.99
CA GLU A 32 14.86 -7.89 2.98
C GLU A 32 14.48 -8.55 1.64
N HIS A 33 13.29 -8.24 1.12
CA HIS A 33 12.73 -8.94 -0.06
C HIS A 33 12.86 -8.16 -1.37
N GLY A 34 13.10 -6.84 -1.31
CA GLY A 34 13.10 -5.92 -2.43
C GLY A 34 11.68 -5.52 -2.89
N PRO A 35 11.50 -5.08 -4.16
CA PRO A 35 10.21 -4.69 -4.72
C PRO A 35 9.25 -5.87 -4.99
N LYS A 36 9.37 -6.95 -4.22
CA LYS A 36 8.50 -8.14 -4.28
C LYS A 36 7.24 -7.92 -3.44
N TRP A 37 6.37 -7.03 -3.89
CA TRP A 37 5.17 -6.60 -3.15
C TRP A 37 4.26 -7.75 -2.72
N SER A 38 4.16 -8.81 -3.53
CA SER A 38 3.38 -10.01 -3.18
C SER A 38 3.91 -10.73 -1.94
N LEU A 39 5.23 -10.71 -1.74
CA LEU A 39 5.88 -11.33 -0.57
C LEU A 39 5.80 -10.39 0.65
N VAL A 40 6.06 -9.10 0.43
CA VAL A 40 5.90 -8.06 1.45
C VAL A 40 4.48 -8.05 2.01
N ALA A 41 3.45 -8.16 1.18
CA ALA A 41 2.06 -8.20 1.65
C ALA A 41 1.72 -9.47 2.43
N LYS A 42 2.30 -10.63 2.06
CA LYS A 42 2.15 -11.86 2.82
C LYS A 42 2.72 -11.73 4.23
N SER A 43 3.86 -11.04 4.37
CA SER A 43 4.50 -10.80 5.67
C SER A 43 3.79 -9.71 6.47
N HIS A 44 3.30 -8.65 5.81
CA HIS A 44 2.59 -7.55 6.46
C HIS A 44 1.19 -7.95 6.97
N LYS A 45 0.52 -8.92 6.31
CA LYS A 45 -0.79 -9.54 6.64
C LYS A 45 -2.02 -8.61 6.72
N THR A 46 -1.84 -7.33 7.06
CA THR A 46 -2.90 -6.32 7.22
C THR A 46 -3.06 -5.43 5.98
N ARG A 47 -2.12 -5.46 5.04
CA ARG A 47 -2.10 -4.64 3.82
C ARG A 47 -1.88 -5.50 2.59
N SER A 48 -2.57 -5.16 1.50
CA SER A 48 -2.42 -5.84 0.21
C SER A 48 -1.18 -5.36 -0.54
N ALA A 49 -0.66 -6.19 -1.45
CA ALA A 49 0.50 -5.85 -2.27
C ALA A 49 0.34 -4.54 -3.04
N LYS A 50 -0.88 -4.27 -3.52
CA LYS A 50 -1.23 -3.01 -4.18
C LYS A 50 -1.05 -1.82 -3.24
N GLN A 51 -1.60 -1.90 -2.02
CA GLN A 51 -1.47 -0.83 -1.03
C GLN A 51 -0.01 -0.61 -0.60
N CYS A 52 0.76 -1.68 -0.41
CA CYS A 52 2.18 -1.60 -0.07
C CYS A 52 2.97 -0.87 -1.17
N ARG A 53 2.75 -1.24 -2.45
CA ARG A 53 3.38 -0.57 -3.58
C ARG A 53 2.99 0.90 -3.67
N GLU A 54 1.71 1.22 -3.56
CA GLU A 54 1.23 2.60 -3.60
C GLU A 54 1.81 3.42 -2.45
N ARG A 55 1.86 2.87 -1.24
CA ARG A 55 2.48 3.54 -0.09
C ARG A 55 3.96 3.79 -0.32
N TRP A 56 4.66 2.77 -0.82
CA TRP A 56 6.07 2.90 -1.13
C TRP A 56 6.32 4.00 -2.15
N LEU A 57 5.68 3.93 -3.32
CA LEU A 57 5.90 4.88 -4.41
C LEU A 57 5.53 6.33 -4.06
N ASN A 58 4.52 6.52 -3.20
CA ASN A 58 4.03 7.87 -2.88
C ASN A 58 4.68 8.49 -1.64
N HIS A 59 5.22 7.68 -0.72
CA HIS A 59 5.68 8.17 0.59
C HIS A 59 7.02 7.64 1.06
N LEU A 60 7.51 6.49 0.58
CA LEU A 60 8.73 5.85 1.09
C LEU A 60 9.86 5.75 0.05
N SER A 61 9.54 5.77 -1.25
CA SER A 61 10.50 5.72 -2.34
C SER A 61 11.08 7.08 -2.70
N ASP A 62 10.55 8.15 -2.10
CA ASP A 62 11.16 9.46 -2.23
C ASP A 62 12.43 9.48 -1.36
N CYS A 63 13.52 9.01 -1.95
CA CYS A 63 14.84 8.99 -1.35
C CYS A 63 15.49 10.39 -1.31
N GLY A 64 14.73 11.49 -1.42
CA GLY A 64 15.34 12.81 -1.64
C GLY A 64 14.48 14.07 -1.45
N LYS A 65 13.33 14.04 -0.78
CA LYS A 65 12.55 15.24 -0.41
C LYS A 65 12.59 15.44 1.09
N ASN A 66 13.78 15.75 1.58
CA ASN A 66 13.96 16.68 2.68
C ASN A 66 14.74 17.87 2.11
N PRO A 67 14.20 19.10 2.04
CA PRO A 67 15.06 20.24 2.30
C PRO A 67 15.52 20.19 3.76
#